data_AF-A0A354W6R2-F1
#
_entry.id   AF-A0A354W6R2-F1
#
_cell.length_a   1.000
_cell.length_b   1.000
_cell.length_c   1.000
_cell.angle_alpha   90.00
_cell.angle_beta   90.00
_cell.angle_gamma   90.00
#
_symmetry.space_group_name_H-M   'P 1'
#
loop_
_entity.id
_entity.type
_entity.pdbx_description
1 polymer ?
#
loop_
_entity_poly.entity_id
_entity_poly.type
_entity_poly.pdbx_seq_one_letter_code
_entity_poly.pdbx_strand_id
1 'polypeptide(L)' 'MIYKALEINPEESLNGTTALHMAALLGGTQILRVHDVAEAAETINLFNRLMPDGVQHLLQPWER' A
#
# COMPACT_ATOMS: atom_id res chain seq x y z
N MET A 1 -9.22 -11.38 1.27
CA MET A 1 -10.40 -10.57 0.87
C MET A 1 -10.21 -9.83 -0.45
N ILE A 2 -8.98 -9.63 -0.94
CA ILE A 2 -8.69 -8.96 -2.22
C ILE A 2 -9.06 -9.83 -3.42
N TYR A 3 -8.72 -11.12 -3.38
CA TYR A 3 -9.03 -12.09 -4.42
C TYR A 3 -10.54 -12.19 -4.74
N LYS A 4 -11.41 -11.96 -3.74
CA LYS A 4 -12.87 -11.94 -3.94
C LYS A 4 -13.33 -10.71 -4.73
N ALA A 5 -12.72 -9.55 -4.47
CA ALA A 5 -13.04 -8.32 -5.17
C ALA A 5 -12.54 -8.33 -6.62
N LEU A 6 -11.47 -9.07 -6.89
CA LEU A 6 -10.89 -9.24 -8.22
C LEU A 6 -11.35 -10.51 -8.94
N GLU A 7 -12.19 -11.35 -8.31
CA GLU A 7 -12.65 -12.64 -8.84
C GLU A 7 -11.52 -13.59 -9.29
N ILE A 8 -10.38 -13.56 -8.58
CA ILE A 8 -9.19 -14.39 -8.84
C ILE A 8 -8.93 -15.38 -7.71
N ASN A 9 -7.94 -16.26 -7.89
CA ASN A 9 -7.50 -17.14 -6.82
C ASN A 9 -6.70 -16.38 -5.74
N PRO A 10 -6.70 -16.85 -4.48
CA PRO A 10 -5.89 -16.24 -3.42
C PRO A 10 -4.40 -16.11 -3.78
N GLU A 11 -3.84 -17.11 -4.47
CA GLU A 11 -2.43 -17.14 -4.90
C GLU A 11 -2.09 -16.03 -5.90
N GLU A 12 -3.08 -15.56 -6.67
CA GLU A 12 -2.90 -14.50 -7.68
C GLU A 12 -3.10 -13.10 -7.10
N SER A 13 -3.48 -13.01 -5.81
CA SER A 13 -3.85 -11.73 -5.18
C SER A 13 -2.67 -10.88 -4.69
N LEU A 14 -1.44 -11.33 -4.93
CA LEU A 14 -0.22 -10.64 -4.53
C LEU A 14 -0.17 -9.22 -5.11
N ASN A 15 -0.41 -9.07 -6.42
CA ASN A 15 -0.44 -7.76 -7.08
C ASN A 15 -1.50 -6.83 -6.46
N GLY A 16 -2.71 -7.34 -6.24
CA GLY A 16 -3.78 -6.56 -5.60
C GLY A 16 -3.42 -6.13 -4.17
N THR A 17 -2.67 -6.95 -3.44
CA THR A 17 -2.18 -6.64 -2.09
C THR A 17 -1.13 -5.53 -2.11
N THR A 18 -0.16 -5.61 -3.02
CA THR A 18 0.84 -4.56 -3.27
C THR A 18 0.19 -3.22 -3.64
N ALA A 19 -0.80 -3.24 -4.53
CA ALA A 19 -1.52 -2.03 -4.93
C ALA A 19 -2.25 -1.36 -3.75
N LEU A 20 -2.89 -2.16 -2.89
CA LEU A 20 -3.57 -1.64 -1.70
C LEU A 20 -2.61 -1.15 -0.62
N HIS A 21 -1.43 -1.77 -0.48
CA HIS A 21 -0.38 -1.23 0.39
C HIS A 21 0.07 0.16 -0.07
N MET A 22 0.28 0.34 -1.37
CA MET A 22 0.63 1.66 -1.92
C MET A 22 -0.47 2.69 -1.65
N ALA A 23 -1.74 2.32 -1.86
CA ALA A 23 -2.87 3.19 -1.56
C ALA A 23 -2.94 3.56 -0.07
N ALA A 24 -2.69 2.59 0.83
CA ALA A 24 -2.65 2.85 2.27
C ALA A 24 -1.52 3.81 2.67
N LEU A 25 -0.32 3.64 2.09
CA LEU A 25 0.82 4.54 2.32
C LEU A 25 0.51 5.97 1.83
N LEU A 26 -0.10 6.10 0.64
CA LEU A 26 -0.55 7.39 0.10
C LEU A 26 -1.61 8.05 0.99
N GLY A 27 -2.45 7.26 1.66
CA GLY A 27 -3.41 7.71 2.66
C GLY A 27 -2.81 8.03 4.04
N GLY A 28 -1.48 8.07 4.19
CA GLY A 28 -0.83 8.46 5.44
C GLY A 28 -0.65 7.33 6.46
N THR A 29 -0.86 6.08 6.05
CA THR A 29 -0.68 4.92 6.94
C THR A 29 0.79 4.76 7.31
N GLN A 30 1.07 4.56 8.61
CA GLN A 30 2.43 4.38 9.14
C GLN A 30 2.78 2.91 9.41
N ILE A 31 1.80 2.01 9.43
CA ILE A 31 1.98 0.59 9.76
C ILE A 31 1.24 -0.26 8.72
N LEU A 32 1.99 -1.12 8.02
CA LEU A 32 1.42 -2.16 7.16
C LEU A 32 1.55 -3.52 7.87
N ARG A 33 0.43 -4.23 8.05
CA ARG A 33 0.42 -5.61 8.55
C ARG A 33 0.35 -6.57 7.37
N VAL A 34 1.45 -7.26 7.10
CA VAL A 34 1.62 -8.08 5.91
C VAL A 34 1.95 -9.53 6.24
N HIS A 35 1.61 -10.43 5.32
CA HIS A 35 2.07 -11.82 5.36
C HIS A 35 3.34 -11.98 4.51
N ASP A 36 3.33 -11.34 3.33
CA ASP A 36 4.44 -11.35 2.38
C ASP A 36 5.30 -10.08 2.58
N VAL A 37 6.44 -10.27 3.25
CA VAL A 37 7.29 -9.16 3.72
C VAL A 37 8.13 -8.55 2.60
N ALA A 38 8.55 -9.35 1.60
CA ALA A 38 9.45 -8.90 0.54
C ALA A 38 8.76 -7.85 -0.35
N GLU A 39 7.57 -8.16 -0.84
CA GLU A 39 6.76 -7.31 -1.72
C GLU A 39 6.29 -6.04 -1.01
N ALA A 40 5.99 -6.15 0.29
CA ALA A 40 5.71 -4.99 1.13
C ALA A 40 6.92 -4.05 1.25
N ALA A 41 8.12 -4.61 1.45
CA ALA A 41 9.36 -3.82 1.50
C ALA A 41 9.68 -3.16 0.16
N GLU A 42 9.46 -3.84 -0.96
CA GLU A 42 9.58 -3.26 -2.30
C GLU A 42 8.61 -2.09 -2.50
N THR A 43 7.35 -2.25 -2.06
CA THR A 43 6.34 -1.19 -2.12
C THR A 43 6.74 0.03 -1.29
N ILE A 44 7.24 -0.17 -0.07
CA ILE A 44 7.73 0.90 0.80
C ILE A 44 8.93 1.62 0.15
N ASN A 45 9.86 0.87 -0.44
CA ASN A 45 11.00 1.44 -1.13
C ASN A 45 10.58 2.31 -2.33
N LEU A 46 9.63 1.83 -3.13
CA LEU A 46 9.08 2.59 -4.25
C LEU A 46 8.34 3.83 -3.76
N PHE A 47 7.52 3.71 -2.71
CA PHE A 47 6.81 4.81 -2.09
C PHE A 47 7.78 5.91 -1.61
N ASN A 48 8.83 5.57 -0.88
CA ASN A 48 9.82 6.53 -0.38
C ASN A 48 10.57 7.24 -1.51
N ARG A 49 10.76 6.58 -2.65
CA ARG A 49 11.37 7.21 -3.84
C ARG A 49 10.42 8.15 -4.57
N LEU A 50 9.14 7.81 -4.61
CA LEU A 50 8.11 8.62 -5.27
C LEU A 50 7.67 9.82 -4.42
N MET A 51 7.63 9.64 -3.10
CA MET A 51 7.11 10.61 -2.12
C MET A 51 8.16 10.91 -1.04
N PRO A 52 9.32 11.50 -1.40
CA PRO A 52 10.41 11.75 -0.44
C PRO A 52 10.02 12.70 0.69
N ASP A 53 9.10 13.63 0.41
CA ASP A 53 8.58 14.60 1.39
C ASP A 53 7.34 14.09 2.14
N GLY A 54 6.97 12.82 1.95
CA GLY A 54 5.76 12.21 2.51
C GLY A 54 4.48 12.66 1.80
N VAL A 55 3.34 12.36 2.43
CA VAL A 55 2.00 12.48 1.79
C VAL A 55 1.11 13.53 2.42
N GLN A 56 1.60 14.32 3.37
CA GLN A 56 0.75 15.28 4.09
C GLN A 56 0.03 16.28 3.18
N HIS A 57 0.61 16.61 2.03
CA HIS A 57 -0.02 17.49 1.04
C HIS A 57 -1.19 16.83 0.29
N LEU A 58 -1.28 15.50 0.30
CA LEU A 58 -2.41 14.73 -0.27
C LEU A 58 -3.54 14.52 0.73
N LEU A 59 -3.26 14.68 2.03
CA LEU A 59 -4.23 14.43 3.09
C LEU A 59 -5.13 15.65 3.33
N GLN A 60 -6.38 15.38 3.71
CA GLN A 60 -7.30 16.43 4.12
C GLN A 60 -6.75 17.16 5.37
N PRO A 61 -7.10 18.44 5.59
CA PRO A 61 -6.57 19.20 6.73
C PRO A 61 -6.76 18.53 8.09
N TRP A 62 -7.79 17.72 8.27
CA TRP A 62 -8.09 17.01 9.52
C TRP A 62 -7.45 15.61 9.62
N GLU A 63 -6.78 15.14 8.56
CA GLU A 63 -6.04 13.87 8.50
C GLU A 63 -4.52 14.07 8.54
N ARG A 64 -4.07 15.33 8.47
CA ARG A 64 -2.65 15.73 8.55
C ARG A 64 -2.11 15.71 9.97
#